data_AF-A0A061AEU5-F1
#
_entry.id   AF-A0A061AEU5-F1
#
_cell.length_a   1.000
_cell.length_b   1.000
_cell.length_c   1.000
_cell.angle_alpha   90.00
_cell.angle_beta   90.00
_cell.angle_gamma   90.00
#
_symmetry.space_group_name_H-M   'P 1'
#
loop_
_entity.id
_entity.type
_entity.pdbx_description
1 polymer ?
#
loop_
_entity_poly.entity_id
_entity_poly.type
_entity_poly.pdbx_seq_one_letter_code
_entity_poly.pdbx_strand_id
1 'polypeptide(L)'
;EFASENDHRDFAGELEVLCKLGQHPNIINLIGACENRGYLYIAIEYAPYGNLLDFLRKSRVLETDPAFAKEHGTASTLTSQQLLQFAVDVATGMHYLSDKQVEYTHGHSCGKEQCRGCGSTPEKSELKKMY
;
A
#
# COMPACT_ATOMS: atom_id res chain seq x y z
N GLU A 1 12.44 20.04 4.13
CA GLU A 1 11.25 20.67 4.71
C GLU A 1 10.74 19.92 5.94
N PHE A 2 10.00 20.60 6.83
CA PHE A 2 9.14 19.98 7.84
C PHE A 2 7.71 19.95 7.30
N ALA A 3 6.97 18.86 7.53
CA ALA A 3 5.57 18.78 7.14
C ALA A 3 4.70 19.72 8.01
N SER A 4 3.59 20.22 7.45
CA SER A 4 2.68 21.09 8.18
C SER A 4 1.94 20.34 9.28
N GLU A 5 1.52 21.02 10.35
CA GLU A 5 0.64 20.46 11.39
C GLU A 5 -0.64 19.84 10.80
N ASN A 6 -1.10 20.33 9.64
CA ASN A 6 -2.24 19.76 8.94
C ASN A 6 -1.88 18.43 8.27
N ASP A 7 -0.74 18.37 7.58
CA ASP A 7 -0.23 17.14 6.94
C ASP A 7 0.02 16.03 7.99
N HIS A 8 0.52 16.41 9.17
CA HIS A 8 0.72 15.49 10.29
C HIS A 8 -0.61 14.89 10.77
N ARG A 9 -1.67 15.70 10.85
CA ARG A 9 -3.00 15.23 11.28
C ARG A 9 -3.65 14.32 10.23
N ASP A 10 -3.59 14.72 8.96
CA ASP A 10 -4.20 13.96 7.88
C ASP A 10 -3.50 12.59 7.75
N PHE A 11 -2.17 12.59 7.80
CA PHE A 11 -1.38 11.35 7.77
C PHE A 11 -1.61 10.46 8.99
N ALA A 12 -1.73 11.03 10.20
CA ALA A 12 -2.03 10.25 11.39
C ALA A 12 -3.43 9.60 11.31
N GLY A 13 -4.40 10.30 10.72
CA GLY A 13 -5.74 9.76 10.44
C GLY A 13 -5.71 8.61 9.43
N GLU A 14 -4.97 8.77 8.34
CA GLU A 14 -4.78 7.70 7.35
C GLU A 14 -4.06 6.48 7.95
N LEU A 15 -3.04 6.72 8.78
CA LEU A 15 -2.31 5.65 9.47
C LEU A 15 -3.20 4.89 10.46
N GLU A 16 -4.12 5.57 11.15
CA GLU A 16 -5.09 4.91 12.03
C GLU A 16 -5.97 3.91 11.26
N VAL A 17 -6.38 4.26 10.02
CA VAL A 17 -7.13 3.35 9.15
C VAL A 17 -6.26 2.13 8.80
N LEU A 18 -5.00 2.33 8.42
CA LEU A 18 -4.05 1.26 8.11
C LEU A 18 -3.76 0.34 9.30
N CYS A 19 -3.77 0.87 10.52
CA CYS A 19 -3.57 0.07 11.74
C CYS A 19 -4.75 -0.84 12.07
N LYS A 20 -5.96 -0.43 11.67
CA LYS A 20 -7.19 -1.20 11.90
C LYS A 20 -7.47 -2.17 10.77
N LEU A 21 -6.95 -1.89 9.57
CA LEU A 21 -6.99 -2.80 8.43
C LEU A 21 -6.35 -4.13 8.80
N GLY A 22 -7.08 -5.21 8.56
CA GLY A 22 -6.52 -6.55 8.64
C GLY A 22 -5.64 -6.85 7.43
N GLN A 23 -5.18 -8.09 7.36
CA GLN A 23 -4.38 -8.54 6.22
C GLN A 23 -5.26 -8.92 5.03
N HIS A 24 -4.84 -8.52 3.83
CA HIS A 24 -5.47 -8.93 2.58
C HIS A 24 -4.43 -9.06 1.45
N PRO A 25 -4.46 -10.11 0.62
CA PRO A 25 -3.43 -10.36 -0.40
C PRO A 25 -3.36 -9.30 -1.50
N ASN A 26 -4.44 -8.57 -1.77
CA ASN A 26 -4.48 -7.50 -2.76
C ASN A 26 -4.39 -6.09 -2.15
N ILE A 27 -3.97 -5.98 -0.89
CA ILE A 27 -3.73 -4.69 -0.20
C ILE A 27 -2.33 -4.74 0.42
N ILE A 28 -1.58 -3.67 0.27
CA ILE A 28 -0.26 -3.55 0.91
C ILE A 28 -0.45 -3.45 2.42
N ASN A 29 0.06 -4.43 3.14
CA ASN A 29 -0.17 -4.57 4.57
C ASN A 29 0.79 -3.69 5.37
N LEU A 30 0.28 -3.07 6.44
CA LEU A 30 1.09 -2.36 7.41
C LEU A 30 1.82 -3.37 8.32
N ILE A 31 3.14 -3.26 8.42
CA ILE A 31 3.97 -4.05 9.34
C ILE A 31 4.10 -3.31 10.67
N GLY A 32 4.28 -1.99 10.64
CA GLY A 32 4.32 -1.17 11.83
C GLY A 32 4.55 0.31 11.52
N ALA A 33 4.37 1.15 12.53
CA ALA A 33 4.70 2.57 12.45
C ALA A 33 5.27 3.05 13.78
N CYS A 34 6.14 4.05 13.73
CA CYS A 34 6.67 4.68 14.94
C CYS A 34 6.96 6.16 14.72
N GLU A 35 6.82 6.95 15.78
CA GLU A 35 7.25 8.35 15.77
C GLU A 35 8.56 8.47 16.54
N ASN A 36 9.55 9.13 15.95
CA ASN A 36 10.83 9.39 16.60
C ASN A 36 11.32 10.80 16.25
N ARG A 37 11.47 11.64 17.28
CA ARG A 37 11.95 13.03 17.18
C ARG A 37 11.14 13.89 16.19
N GLY A 38 9.82 13.72 16.19
CA GLY A 38 8.90 14.46 15.30
C GLY A 38 8.85 13.94 13.86
N TYR A 39 9.50 12.82 13.56
CA TYR A 39 9.39 12.12 12.28
C TYR A 39 8.58 10.84 12.44
N LEU A 40 7.62 10.64 11.55
CA LEU A 40 6.82 9.44 11.50
C LEU A 40 7.39 8.46 10.47
N TYR A 41 7.59 7.23 10.92
CA TYR A 41 8.12 6.13 10.12
C TYR A 41 7.02 5.09 9.94
N ILE A 42 6.91 4.55 8.73
CA ILE A 42 6.00 3.46 8.40
C ILE A 42 6.80 2.33 7.75
N ALA A 43 6.60 1.12 8.23
CA ALA A 43 7.02 -0.11 7.61
C ALA A 43 5.80 -0.81 7.00
N ILE A 44 5.82 -1.03 5.69
CA ILE A 44 4.79 -1.73 4.92
C ILE A 44 5.40 -2.92 4.20
N GLU A 45 4.54 -3.82 3.72
CA GLU A 45 4.95 -4.90 2.83
C GLU A 45 5.69 -4.38 1.59
N TYR A 46 6.80 -5.04 1.25
CA TYR A 46 7.62 -4.67 0.11
C TYR A 46 7.00 -5.15 -1.21
N ALA A 47 6.77 -4.22 -2.14
CA ALA A 47 6.33 -4.52 -3.50
C ALA A 47 7.55 -4.57 -4.45
N PRO A 48 8.06 -5.76 -4.84
CA PRO A 48 9.31 -5.88 -5.60
C PRO A 48 9.26 -5.26 -6.99
N TYR A 49 8.06 -5.11 -7.57
CA TYR A 49 7.87 -4.56 -8.92
C TYR A 49 7.48 -3.08 -8.92
N GLY A 50 7.40 -2.45 -7.74
CA GLY A 50 6.96 -1.06 -7.61
C GLY A 50 5.46 -0.90 -7.89
N ASN A 51 5.07 0.28 -8.38
CA ASN A 51 3.66 0.59 -8.66
C ASN A 51 3.21 0.01 -10.02
N LEU A 52 1.90 -0.26 -10.12
CA LEU A 52 1.30 -0.88 -11.30
C LEU A 52 1.43 0.00 -12.56
N LEU A 53 1.36 1.32 -12.44
CA LEU A 53 1.47 2.23 -13.59
C LEU A 53 2.83 2.09 -14.28
N ASP A 54 3.91 2.13 -13.50
CA ASP A 54 5.26 2.02 -14.03
C ASP A 54 5.53 0.59 -14.54
N PHE A 55 4.98 -0.42 -13.88
CA PHE A 55 5.03 -1.81 -14.36
C PHE A 55 4.37 -1.95 -15.75
N LEU A 56 3.16 -1.41 -15.92
CA LEU A 56 2.42 -1.45 -17.19
C LEU A 56 3.07 -0.60 -18.28
N ARG A 57 3.75 0.51 -17.93
CA ARG A 57 4.52 1.30 -18.89
C ARG A 57 5.73 0.52 -19.40
N LYS A 58 6.47 -0.13 -18.49
CA LYS A 58 7.64 -0.95 -18.84
C LYS A 58 7.29 -2.15 -19.73
N SER A 59 6.06 -2.65 -19.68
CA SER A 59 5.63 -3.76 -20.53
C SER A 59 5.36 -3.37 -21.98
N ARG A 60 5.28 -2.09 -22.31
CA ARG A 60 4.96 -1.61 -23.68
C ARG A 60 6.15 -1.78 -24.60
N VAL A 61 6.19 -2.89 -25.33
CA VAL A 61 7.27 -3.19 -26.27
C VAL A 61 7.23 -2.32 -27.53
N LEU A 62 6.08 -1.75 -27.91
CA LEU A 62 6.03 -0.81 -29.03
C LEU A 62 6.93 0.42 -28.82
N GLU A 63 7.09 0.85 -27.58
CA GLU A 63 7.88 2.03 -27.22
C GLU A 63 9.32 1.66 -26.86
N THR A 64 9.55 0.47 -26.28
CA THR A 64 10.85 0.06 -25.74
C THR A 64 11.64 -0.88 -26.66
N ASP A 65 10.97 -1.69 -27.47
CA ASP A 65 11.59 -2.63 -28.42
C ASP A 65 10.69 -2.86 -29.66
N PRO A 66 10.73 -1.93 -30.64
CA PRO A 66 9.92 -2.01 -31.85
C PRO A 66 10.21 -3.25 -32.72
N ALA A 67 11.41 -3.83 -32.60
CA ALA A 67 11.79 -5.02 -33.35
C ALA A 67 11.05 -6.24 -32.79
N PHE A 68 11.06 -6.42 -31.47
CA PHE A 68 10.30 -7.47 -30.79
C PHE A 68 8.80 -7.35 -31.06
N ALA A 69 8.24 -6.13 -30.98
CA ALA A 69 6.83 -5.85 -31.22
C ALA A 69 6.40 -6.26 -32.65
N LYS A 70 7.24 -6.00 -33.65
CA LYS A 70 6.98 -6.35 -35.06
C LYS A 70 7.10 -7.85 -35.32
N GLU A 71 8.08 -8.51 -34.70
CA GLU A 71 8.28 -9.96 -34.84
C GLU A 71 7.13 -10.76 -34.22
N HIS A 72 6.68 -10.36 -33.03
CA HIS A 72 5.66 -11.08 -32.27
C HIS A 72 4.24 -10.54 -32.50
N GLY A 73 4.10 -9.45 -33.26
CA GLY A 73 2.81 -8.79 -33.51
C GLY A 73 2.11 -8.31 -32.23
N THR A 74 2.86 -7.96 -31.18
CA THR A 74 2.31 -7.58 -29.88
C THR A 74 2.70 -6.17 -29.47
N ALA A 75 1.77 -5.49 -28.80
CA ALA A 75 1.97 -4.17 -28.23
C ALA A 75 2.64 -4.19 -26.85
N SER A 76 2.56 -5.33 -26.17
CA SER A 76 2.96 -5.50 -24.77
C SER A 76 3.58 -6.87 -24.53
N THR A 77 4.47 -6.98 -23.54
CA THR A 77 4.92 -8.27 -23.00
C THR A 77 3.84 -8.97 -22.16
N LEU A 78 2.77 -8.26 -21.78
CA LEU A 78 1.67 -8.78 -20.99
C LEU A 78 0.51 -9.29 -21.87
N THR A 79 -0.08 -10.41 -21.47
CA THR A 79 -1.27 -10.96 -22.12
C THR A 79 -2.55 -10.32 -21.58
N SER A 80 -3.64 -10.39 -22.35
CA SER A 80 -4.97 -9.95 -21.91
C SER A 80 -5.43 -10.64 -20.62
N GLN A 81 -5.08 -11.92 -20.43
CA GLN A 81 -5.42 -12.66 -19.22
C GLN A 81 -4.72 -12.09 -17.98
N GLN A 82 -3.44 -11.70 -18.10
CA GLN A 82 -2.72 -11.05 -17.00
C GLN A 82 -3.31 -9.69 -16.65
N LEU A 83 -3.67 -8.89 -17.67
CA LEU A 83 -4.33 -7.60 -17.45
C LEU A 83 -5.68 -7.75 -16.76
N LEU A 84 -6.48 -8.75 -17.16
CA LEU A 84 -7.73 -9.08 -16.49
C LEU A 84 -7.49 -9.52 -15.05
N GLN A 85 -6.45 -10.32 -14.79
CA GLN A 85 -6.11 -10.72 -13.42
C GLN A 85 -5.78 -9.52 -12.54
N PHE A 86 -5.00 -8.55 -13.05
CA PHE A 86 -4.72 -7.32 -12.31
C PHE A 86 -5.99 -6.53 -11.99
N ALA A 87 -6.95 -6.47 -12.92
CA ALA A 87 -8.24 -5.83 -12.68
C ALA A 87 -9.05 -6.55 -11.60
N VAL A 88 -9.05 -7.89 -11.62
CA VAL A 88 -9.69 -8.72 -10.57
C VAL A 88 -9.04 -8.47 -9.23
N ASP A 89 -7.71 -8.53 -9.15
CA ASP A 89 -6.94 -8.32 -7.92
C ASP A 89 -7.25 -6.94 -7.29
N VAL A 90 -7.24 -5.88 -8.11
CA VAL A 90 -7.63 -4.54 -7.67
C VAL A 90 -9.07 -4.51 -7.18
N ALA A 91 -10.01 -5.11 -7.91
CA ALA A 91 -11.41 -5.15 -7.52
C ALA A 91 -11.62 -5.91 -6.20
N THR A 92 -10.93 -7.03 -5.99
CA THR A 92 -10.98 -7.82 -4.76
C THR A 92 -10.43 -7.03 -3.57
N GLY A 93 -9.29 -6.34 -3.75
CA GLY A 93 -8.75 -5.45 -2.72
C GLY A 93 -9.70 -4.30 -2.39
N MET A 94 -10.30 -3.67 -3.40
CA MET A 94 -11.25 -2.57 -3.19
C MET A 94 -12.56 -3.04 -2.54
N HIS A 95 -13.02 -4.24 -2.85
CA HIS A 95 -14.16 -4.84 -2.16
C HIS A 95 -13.87 -5.04 -0.67
N TYR A 96 -12.69 -5.58 -0.34
CA TYR A 96 -12.25 -5.72 1.05
C TYR A 96 -12.19 -4.38 1.78
N LEU A 97 -11.63 -3.34 1.15
CA LEU A 97 -11.58 -2.00 1.72
C LEU A 97 -12.98 -1.42 1.95
N SER A 98 -13.90 -1.61 1.00
CA SER A 98 -15.29 -1.15 1.13
C SER A 98 -15.97 -1.77 2.35
N ASP A 99 -15.86 -3.09 2.52
CA ASP A 99 -16.48 -3.81 3.63
C ASP A 99 -15.91 -3.35 4.98
N LYS A 100 -14.60 -3.09 5.03
CA LYS A 100 -13.93 -2.58 6.24
C LYS A 100 -14.25 -1.10 6.52
N GLN A 101 -14.35 -0.26 5.51
CA GLN A 101 -14.73 1.15 5.68
C GLN A 101 -16.17 1.32 6.15
N VAL A 102 -17.10 0.44 5.74
CA VAL A 102 -18.46 0.42 6.29
C VAL A 102 -18.44 0.12 7.80
N GLU A 103 -17.58 -0.80 8.25
CA GLU A 103 -17.38 -1.08 9.68
C GLU A 103 -16.88 0.15 10.46
N TYR A 104 -15.95 0.93 9.88
CA TYR A 104 -15.41 2.13 10.55
C TYR A 104 -16.35 3.35 10.50
N THR A 105 -17.11 3.53 9.41
CA THR A 105 -18.05 4.65 9.27
C THR A 105 -19.28 4.52 10.17
N HIS A 106 -19.72 3.29 10.47
CA HIS A 106 -20.75 3.04 11.48
C HIS A 106 -20.23 3.14 12.93
N GLY A 107 -18.91 3.17 13.14
CA GLY A 107 -18.23 3.26 14.44
C GLY A 107 -17.97 4.68 14.97
N HIS A 108 -18.48 5.75 14.34
CA HIS A 108 -18.26 7.14 14.76
C HIS A 108 -18.95 7.56 16.08
N SER A 109 -19.32 6.61 16.94
CA SER A 109 -19.70 6.89 18.32
C SER A 109 -18.81 6.09 19.26
N CYS A 110 -17.97 6.84 19.98
CA CYS A 110 -17.28 6.46 21.22
C CYS A 110 -15.94 5.72 21.09
N GLY A 111 -14.93 6.29 21.75
CA GLY A 111 -13.78 5.55 22.25
C GLY A 111 -12.46 5.99 21.64
N LYS A 112 -11.83 7.00 22.24
CA LYS A 112 -10.37 7.16 22.22
C LYS A 112 -9.73 6.03 23.01
N GLU A 113 -9.85 4.79 22.55
CA GLU A 113 -9.17 3.66 23.18
C GLU A 113 -8.67 2.72 22.10
N GLN A 114 -7.37 2.45 22.19
CA GLN A 114 -6.70 1.24 21.69
C GLN A 114 -5.97 1.30 20.34
N CYS A 115 -5.00 2.23 20.21
CA CYS A 115 -3.71 1.87 19.60
C CYS A 115 -2.80 1.25 20.67
N ARG A 116 -3.05 -0.02 21.06
CA ARG A 116 -2.18 -0.75 22.02
C ARG A 116 -0.82 -1.17 21.43
N GLY A 117 -0.51 -0.79 20.18
CA GLY A 117 0.77 -1.03 19.50
C GLY A 117 1.62 0.20 19.25
N CYS A 118 1.11 1.43 19.45
CA CYS A 118 1.86 2.67 19.19
C CYS A 118 2.64 3.18 20.44
N GLY A 119 2.58 2.46 21.56
CA GLY A 119 3.14 2.87 22.85
C GLY A 119 4.51 2.29 23.22
N SER A 120 5.06 1.39 22.42
CA SER A 120 6.40 0.84 22.66
C SER A 120 7.27 1.14 21.46
N THR A 121 8.18 2.09 21.62
CA THR A 121 9.36 2.22 20.76
C THR A 121 9.95 0.81 20.56
N PRO A 122 10.03 0.29 19.32
CA PRO A 122 10.65 -1.01 19.10
C PRO A 122 12.05 -0.97 19.69
N GLU A 123 12.36 -1.95 20.54
CA GLU A 123 13.69 -2.09 21.11
C GLU A 123 14.70 -2.17 19.96
N LYS A 124 15.91 -1.62 20.11
CA LYS A 124 16.93 -1.56 19.02
C LYS A 124 17.23 -2.93 18.39
N SER A 125 16.87 -4.02 19.05
CA SER A 125 16.95 -5.41 18.59
C SER A 125 15.93 -5.76 17.50
N GLU A 126 14.76 -5.10 17.44
CA GLU A 126 13.71 -5.35 16.45
C GLU A 126 13.90 -4.55 15.16
N LEU A 127 14.43 -3.32 15.28
CA LEU A 127 14.85 -2.50 14.12
C LEU A 127 15.91 -3.20 13.25
N LYS A 128 16.76 -4.04 13.86
CA LYS A 128 17.75 -4.85 13.12
C LYS A 128 17.17 -6.05 12.37
N LYS A 129 15.90 -6.41 12.61
CA LYS A 129 15.21 -7.48 11.87
C LYS A 129 14.40 -6.96 10.68
N MET A 130 14.23 -5.65 10.59
CA MET A 130 13.55 -4.96 9.49
C MET A 130 14.48 -4.51 8.36
N TYR A 131 15.80 -4.69 8.51
CA TYR A 131 16.82 -4.42 7.47
C TYR A 131 17.63 -5.67 7.18
#